data_AF-A0A679JRT0-F1
#
_entry.id   AF-A0A679JRT0-F1
#
_cell.length_a   1.000
_cell.length_b   1.000
_cell.length_c   1.000
_cell.angle_alpha   90.00
_cell.angle_beta   90.00
_cell.angle_gamma   90.00
#
_symmetry.space_group_name_H-M   'P 1'
#
loop_
_entity.id
_entity.type
_entity.pdbx_description
1 polymer ?
#
loop_
_entity_poly.entity_id
_entity_poly.type
_entity_poly.pdbx_seq_one_letter_code
_entity_poly.pdbx_strand_id
1 'polypeptide(L)'
;MSKVDKASEADVEKLKTNERKWSKPLMAAGWNAIPNIIIEKQEALGIDALDMNIILHLTHYWWHPENLPHPSVETIAKAVRVQPRTVQKRVKALCELGLIERKQRRHTKHGSTTNLYSFNGLIKACTPYAEEKLAEIHRAKVAKEERLARKKPRLVINNDSDTE
;
A
#
# COMPACT_ATOMS: atom_id res chain seq x y z
N MET A 1 -12.83 22.07 -16.62
CA MET A 1 -12.28 21.44 -15.40
C MET A 1 -11.02 20.68 -15.79
N SER A 2 -9.89 21.08 -15.22
CA SER A 2 -8.57 20.54 -15.54
C SER A 2 -8.42 19.12 -14.99
N LYS A 3 -7.43 18.37 -15.49
CA LYS A 3 -7.10 17.01 -15.01
C LYS A 3 -6.71 17.00 -13.53
N VAL A 4 -6.24 18.14 -13.01
CA VAL A 4 -5.85 18.35 -11.61
C VAL A 4 -7.09 18.43 -10.71
N ASP A 5 -8.14 19.12 -11.15
CA ASP A 5 -9.40 19.27 -10.38
C ASP A 5 -10.12 17.94 -10.17
N LYS A 6 -10.04 17.03 -11.16
CA LYS A 6 -10.64 15.70 -11.06
C LYS A 6 -9.88 14.76 -10.12
N ALA A 7 -8.55 14.92 -10.00
CA ALA A 7 -7.74 14.09 -9.12
C ALA A 7 -7.97 14.45 -7.64
N SER A 8 -8.03 15.75 -7.33
CA SER A 8 -8.34 16.23 -5.97
C SER A 8 -9.75 15.82 -5.52
N GLU A 9 -10.75 15.89 -6.40
CA GLU A 9 -12.11 15.45 -6.10
C GLU A 9 -12.19 13.93 -5.79
N ALA A 10 -11.48 13.11 -6.57
CA ALA A 10 -11.40 11.67 -6.33
C ALA A 10 -10.72 11.32 -4.99
N ASP A 11 -9.69 12.08 -4.60
CA ASP A 11 -8.98 11.85 -3.34
C ASP A 11 -9.82 12.31 -2.13
N VAL A 12 -10.57 13.39 -2.26
CA VAL A 12 -11.56 13.81 -1.25
C VAL A 12 -12.65 12.74 -1.07
N GLU A 13 -13.15 12.15 -2.16
CA GLU A 13 -14.16 11.09 -2.06
C GLU A 13 -13.63 9.80 -1.41
N LYS A 14 -12.38 9.43 -1.71
CA LYS A 14 -11.71 8.32 -1.01
C LYS A 14 -11.55 8.61 0.48
N LEU A 15 -11.16 9.83 0.85
CA LEU A 15 -11.04 10.22 2.25
C LEU A 15 -12.38 10.13 2.97
N LYS A 16 -13.46 10.66 2.39
CA LYS A 16 -14.83 10.52 2.93
C LYS A 16 -15.25 9.06 3.08
N THR A 17 -14.91 8.21 2.11
CA THR A 17 -15.18 6.77 2.19
C THR A 17 -14.42 6.11 3.35
N ASN A 18 -13.15 6.46 3.53
CA ASN A 18 -12.34 5.96 4.64
C ASN A 18 -12.84 6.46 6.01
N GLU A 19 -13.27 7.72 6.12
CA GLU A 19 -13.91 8.25 7.32
C GLU A 19 -15.23 7.54 7.64
N ARG A 20 -16.02 7.18 6.62
CA ARG A 20 -17.23 6.36 6.84
C ARG A 20 -16.90 4.96 7.33
N LYS A 21 -15.77 4.39 6.90
CA LYS A 21 -15.32 3.06 7.31
C LYS A 21 -14.74 3.05 8.73
N TRP A 22 -13.91 4.04 9.07
CA TRP A 22 -13.09 4.04 10.29
C TRP A 22 -13.43 5.15 11.29
N SER A 23 -14.42 6.01 11.01
CA SER A 23 -14.72 7.24 11.74
C SER A 23 -13.68 8.36 11.55
N LYS A 24 -14.12 9.61 11.74
CA LYS A 24 -13.26 10.80 11.64
C LYS A 24 -12.13 10.81 12.68
N PRO A 25 -12.36 10.47 13.97
CA PRO A 25 -11.27 10.47 14.96
C PRO A 25 -10.11 9.53 14.62
N LEU A 26 -10.39 8.32 14.11
CA LEU A 26 -9.32 7.39 13.74
C LEU A 26 -8.53 7.87 12.52
N MET A 27 -9.22 8.43 11.52
CA MET A 27 -8.53 9.01 10.35
C MET A 27 -7.70 10.24 10.73
N ALA A 28 -8.19 11.07 11.67
CA ALA A 28 -7.51 12.27 12.16
C ALA A 28 -6.31 11.95 13.06
N ALA A 29 -6.35 10.86 13.83
CA ALA A 29 -5.24 10.42 14.68
C ALA A 29 -4.01 9.92 13.89
N GLY A 30 -4.18 9.69 12.58
CA GLY A 30 -3.15 9.24 11.68
C GLY A 30 -3.43 7.83 11.17
N TRP A 31 -3.09 7.62 9.91
CA TRP A 31 -3.25 6.34 9.23
C TRP A 31 -2.00 6.06 8.40
N ASN A 32 -1.74 4.78 8.18
CA ASN A 32 -0.60 4.32 7.40
C ASN A 32 -1.10 3.74 6.07
N ALA A 33 -0.55 4.22 4.97
CA ALA A 33 -0.87 3.72 3.64
C ALA A 33 -0.02 2.50 3.33
N ILE A 34 -0.64 1.32 3.28
CA ILE A 34 0.02 0.09 2.84
C ILE A 34 -0.63 -0.38 1.54
N PRO A 35 0.15 -0.56 0.45
CA PRO A 35 -0.36 -1.16 -0.77
C PRO A 35 -0.92 -2.57 -0.51
N ASN A 36 -2.18 -2.80 -0.91
CA ASN A 36 -2.84 -4.09 -0.73
C ASN A 36 -2.06 -5.27 -1.34
N ILE A 37 -1.28 -5.02 -2.40
CA ILE A 37 -0.48 -6.07 -3.04
C ILE A 37 0.52 -6.72 -2.09
N ILE A 38 1.04 -5.98 -1.11
CA ILE A 38 1.98 -6.51 -0.11
C ILE A 38 1.26 -7.53 0.78
N ILE A 39 0.02 -7.22 1.17
CA ILE A 39 -0.81 -8.10 2.01
C ILE A 39 -1.24 -9.34 1.23
N GLU A 40 -1.69 -9.15 -0.02
CA GLU A 40 -2.18 -10.23 -0.87
C GLU A 40 -1.09 -11.19 -1.33
N LYS A 41 0.13 -10.69 -1.53
CA LYS A 41 1.28 -11.48 -2.01
C LYS A 41 2.31 -11.77 -0.93
N GLN A 42 1.94 -11.69 0.35
CA GLN A 42 2.85 -11.93 1.47
C GLN A 42 3.56 -13.31 1.36
N GLU A 43 2.82 -14.36 0.99
CA GLU A 43 3.36 -15.71 0.82
C GLU A 43 4.33 -15.79 -0.35
N ALA A 44 3.96 -15.20 -1.49
CA ALA A 44 4.80 -15.17 -2.69
C ALA A 44 6.11 -14.38 -2.46
N LEU A 45 6.09 -13.40 -1.55
CA LEU A 45 7.24 -12.61 -1.15
C LEU A 45 8.10 -13.31 -0.07
N GLY A 46 7.68 -14.48 0.44
CA GLY A 46 8.36 -15.19 1.52
C GLY A 46 8.27 -14.47 2.87
N ILE A 47 7.26 -13.60 3.05
CA ILE A 47 7.08 -12.79 4.25
C ILE A 47 6.16 -13.55 5.22
N ASP A 48 6.65 -13.76 6.44
CA ASP A 48 5.87 -14.39 7.52
C ASP A 48 4.98 -13.36 8.24
N ALA A 49 4.01 -13.83 9.02
CA ALA A 49 3.11 -12.99 9.81
C ALA A 49 3.88 -12.02 10.73
N LEU A 50 4.98 -12.50 11.32
CA LEU A 50 5.82 -11.66 12.17
C LEU A 50 6.57 -10.57 11.38
N ASP A 51 7.03 -10.89 10.17
CA ASP A 51 7.70 -9.94 9.30
C ASP A 51 6.73 -8.86 8.82
N MET A 52 5.50 -9.25 8.45
CA MET A 52 4.45 -8.30 8.09
C MET A 52 4.18 -7.31 9.22
N ASN A 53 4.13 -7.77 10.46
CA ASN A 53 3.93 -6.89 11.62
C ASN A 53 5.14 -5.95 11.84
N ILE A 54 6.36 -6.45 11.65
CA ILE A 54 7.57 -5.62 11.70
C ILE A 54 7.52 -4.54 10.60
N ILE A 55 7.15 -4.88 9.37
CA ILE A 55 6.99 -3.94 8.25
C ILE A 55 5.92 -2.89 8.56
N LEU A 56 4.78 -3.28 9.14
CA LEU A 56 3.72 -2.36 9.56
C LEU A 56 4.22 -1.34 10.60
N HIS A 57 4.97 -1.80 11.59
CA HIS A 57 5.57 -0.91 12.59
C HIS A 57 6.64 -0.01 11.97
N LEU A 58 7.49 -0.52 11.09
CA LEU A 58 8.52 0.28 10.42
C LEU A 58 7.90 1.37 9.51
N THR A 59 6.86 1.04 8.75
CA THR A 59 6.16 1.99 7.87
C THR A 59 5.43 3.08 8.66
N HIS A 60 4.95 2.79 9.86
CA HIS A 60 4.39 3.81 10.76
C HIS A 60 5.42 4.93 11.11
N TYR A 61 6.72 4.61 11.16
CA TYR A 61 7.77 5.61 11.38
C TYR A 61 8.27 6.27 10.08
N TRP A 62 7.74 5.90 8.91
CA TRP A 62 8.15 6.39 7.61
C TRP A 62 7.18 7.47 7.09
N TRP A 63 7.31 8.68 7.62
CA TRP A 63 6.40 9.80 7.32
C TRP A 63 6.71 10.51 6.00
N HIS A 64 7.98 10.55 5.61
CA HIS A 64 8.45 11.17 4.37
C HIS A 64 9.38 10.22 3.64
N PRO A 65 9.33 10.14 2.30
CA PRO A 65 10.19 9.27 1.51
C PRO A 65 11.68 9.54 1.79
N GLU A 66 12.04 10.80 2.02
CA GLU A 66 13.40 11.25 2.33
C GLU A 66 13.90 10.84 3.73
N ASN A 67 12.99 10.60 4.67
CA ASN A 67 13.34 10.28 6.05
C ASN A 67 13.04 8.81 6.36
N LEU A 68 14.02 7.94 6.07
CA LEU A 68 13.89 6.50 6.34
C LEU A 68 13.57 6.24 7.83
N PRO A 69 12.70 5.27 8.12
CA PRO A 69 12.33 4.93 9.49
C PRO A 69 13.55 4.45 10.28
N HIS A 70 13.65 4.94 11.52
CA HIS A 70 14.73 4.61 12.45
C HIS A 70 14.25 4.24 13.87
N PRO A 71 13.18 3.42 14.04
CA PRO A 71 12.79 2.91 15.35
C PRO A 71 13.81 1.90 15.88
N SER A 72 13.97 1.86 17.21
CA SER A 72 14.85 0.89 17.84
C SER A 72 14.26 -0.52 17.72
N VAL A 73 15.13 -1.53 17.72
CA VAL A 73 14.70 -2.94 17.76
C VAL A 73 13.82 -3.20 18.97
N GLU A 74 14.14 -2.59 20.12
CA GLU A 74 13.38 -2.74 21.36
C GLU A 74 11.96 -2.16 21.25
N THR A 75 11.81 -1.02 20.58
CA THR A 75 10.51 -0.39 20.32
C THR A 75 9.61 -1.33 19.52
N ILE A 76 10.13 -1.91 18.43
CA ILE A 76 9.40 -2.87 17.60
C ILE A 76 9.10 -4.14 18.40
N ALA A 77 10.09 -4.67 19.13
CA ALA A 77 9.94 -5.89 19.91
C ALA A 77 8.84 -5.77 20.97
N LYS A 78 8.78 -4.63 21.67
CA LYS A 78 7.74 -4.32 22.64
C LYS A 78 6.35 -4.24 21.99
N ALA A 79 6.25 -3.58 20.82
CA ALA A 79 4.99 -3.43 20.11
C ALA A 79 4.44 -4.78 19.61
N VAL A 80 5.33 -5.64 19.11
CA VAL A 80 4.98 -6.96 18.56
C VAL A 80 4.98 -8.07 19.64
N ARG A 81 5.32 -7.74 20.89
CA ARG A 81 5.37 -8.65 22.04
C ARG A 81 6.30 -9.85 21.85
N VAL A 82 7.50 -9.60 21.33
CA VAL A 82 8.54 -10.61 21.14
C VAL A 82 9.87 -10.15 21.74
N GLN A 83 10.84 -11.05 21.86
CA GLN A 83 12.18 -10.66 22.29
C GLN A 83 12.91 -9.85 21.20
N PRO A 84 13.77 -8.88 21.57
CA PRO A 84 14.57 -8.11 20.61
C PRO A 84 15.41 -8.98 19.67
N ARG A 85 15.92 -10.11 20.19
CA ARG A 85 16.66 -11.12 19.40
C ARG A 85 15.84 -11.64 18.22
N THR A 86 14.54 -11.84 18.42
CA THR A 86 13.62 -12.34 17.39
C THR A 86 13.44 -11.30 16.29
N VAL A 87 13.20 -10.02 16.65
CA VAL A 87 13.12 -8.92 15.68
C VAL A 87 14.42 -8.81 14.88
N GLN A 88 15.58 -8.88 15.52
CA GLN A 88 16.87 -8.85 14.82
C GLN A 88 17.01 -9.99 13.79
N LYS A 89 16.61 -11.22 14.16
CA LYS A 89 16.65 -12.37 13.25
C LYS A 89 15.70 -12.17 12.06
N ARG A 90 14.48 -11.71 12.30
CA ARG A 90 13.48 -11.44 11.26
C ARG A 90 13.93 -10.33 10.31
N VAL A 91 14.40 -9.21 10.85
CA VAL A 91 14.98 -8.11 10.06
C VAL A 91 16.16 -8.61 9.23
N LYS A 92 17.02 -9.47 9.79
CA LYS A 92 18.12 -10.08 9.03
C LYS A 92 17.60 -10.94 7.87
N ALA A 93 16.59 -11.78 8.10
CA ALA A 93 15.97 -12.58 7.06
C ALA A 93 15.35 -11.71 5.96
N LEU A 94 14.67 -10.61 6.32
CA LEU A 94 14.15 -9.63 5.35
C LEU A 94 15.25 -8.93 4.54
N CYS A 95 16.42 -8.71 5.13
CA CYS A 95 17.60 -8.23 4.41
C CYS A 95 18.18 -9.30 3.46
N GLU A 96 18.23 -10.56 3.89
CA GLU A 96 18.70 -11.68 3.06
C GLU A 96 17.77 -11.94 1.86
N LEU A 97 16.46 -11.74 2.04
CA LEU A 97 15.48 -11.74 0.95
C LEU A 97 15.57 -10.50 0.05
N GLY A 98 16.39 -9.51 0.41
CA GLY A 98 16.52 -8.26 -0.32
C GLY A 98 15.28 -7.35 -0.24
N LEU A 99 14.38 -7.59 0.71
CA LEU A 99 13.15 -6.79 0.89
C LEU A 99 13.39 -5.52 1.69
N ILE A 100 14.29 -5.57 2.68
CA ILE A 100 14.65 -4.42 3.51
C ILE A 100 16.16 -4.22 3.46
N GLU A 101 16.61 -2.98 3.31
CA GLU A 101 18.02 -2.63 3.47
C GLU A 101 18.24 -1.90 4.79
N ARG A 102 19.21 -2.34 5.59
CA ARG A 102 19.58 -1.70 6.85
C ARG A 102 20.82 -0.84 6.68
N LYS A 103 20.67 0.48 6.76
CA LYS A 103 21.79 1.43 6.74
C LYS A 103 22.20 1.79 8.17
N GLN A 104 23.42 1.42 8.55
CA GLN A 104 23.97 1.74 9.87
C GLN A 104 24.24 3.25 9.96
N ARG A 105 23.72 3.90 10.99
CA ARG A 105 24.08 5.28 11.33
C ARG A 105 25.16 5.25 12.40
N ARG A 106 26.40 5.57 12.02
CA ARG A 106 27.50 5.80 12.97
C ARG A 106 27.68 7.30 13.12
N HIS A 107 27.38 7.83 14.30
CA HIS A 107 27.52 9.27 14.53
C HIS A 107 28.88 9.62 15.17
N THR A 108 29.54 8.72 15.91
CA THR A 108 30.87 8.94 16.51
C THR A 108 31.55 7.63 16.94
N LYS A 109 32.83 7.72 17.34
CA LYS A 109 33.70 6.63 17.84
C LYS A 109 33.14 5.83 19.03
N HIS A 110 32.08 6.30 19.70
CA HIS A 110 31.52 5.68 20.92
C HIS A 110 29.97 5.57 20.97
N GLY A 111 29.23 5.98 19.94
CA GLY A 111 27.76 5.98 19.97
C GLY A 111 27.13 5.21 18.82
N SER A 112 26.46 4.10 19.11
CA SER A 112 25.59 3.42 18.14
C SER A 112 24.26 4.17 18.03
N THR A 113 23.96 4.75 16.86
CA THR A 113 22.63 5.31 16.59
C THR A 113 21.74 4.22 15.99
N THR A 114 20.41 4.40 16.10
CA THR A 114 19.45 3.48 15.50
C THR A 114 19.65 3.37 13.98
N ASN A 115 19.47 2.16 13.46
CA ASN A 115 19.60 1.89 12.03
C ASN A 115 18.45 2.53 11.24
N LEU A 116 18.75 2.92 10.00
CA LEU A 116 17.76 3.31 9.01
C LEU A 116 17.33 2.07 8.22
N TYR A 117 16.04 1.95 7.92
CA TYR A 117 15.50 0.84 7.14
C TYR A 117 14.92 1.36 5.82
N SER A 118 15.40 0.87 4.68
CA SER A 118 14.85 1.19 3.36
C SER A 118 13.98 0.05 2.84
N PHE A 119 12.84 0.42 2.24
CA PHE A 119 11.89 -0.50 1.61
C PHE A 119 12.03 -0.59 0.09
N ASN A 120 13.11 -0.05 -0.49
CA ASN A 120 13.31 -0.06 -1.95
C ASN A 120 13.25 -1.48 -2.52
N GLY A 121 13.82 -2.45 -1.79
CA GLY A 121 13.77 -3.87 -2.13
C GLY A 121 12.35 -4.44 -2.16
N LEU A 122 11.57 -4.18 -1.11
CA LEU A 122 10.17 -4.58 -1.01
C LEU A 122 9.33 -3.97 -2.12
N ILE A 123 9.50 -2.68 -2.41
CA ILE A 123 8.79 -2.00 -3.49
C ILE A 123 9.11 -2.69 -4.82
N LYS A 124 10.40 -2.89 -5.12
CA LYS A 124 10.84 -3.58 -6.34
C LYS A 124 10.27 -4.99 -6.47
N ALA A 125 10.22 -5.75 -5.38
CA ALA A 125 9.66 -7.09 -5.36
C ALA A 125 8.13 -7.10 -5.58
N CYS A 126 7.42 -6.06 -5.11
CA CYS A 126 5.97 -5.96 -5.22
C CYS A 126 5.48 -5.37 -6.56
N THR A 127 6.28 -4.53 -7.21
CA THR A 127 5.94 -3.88 -8.50
C THR A 127 5.41 -4.85 -9.56
N PRO A 128 6.06 -5.99 -9.88
CA PRO A 128 5.56 -6.88 -10.93
C PRO A 128 4.17 -7.46 -10.60
N TYR A 129 3.93 -7.83 -9.35
CA TYR A 129 2.61 -8.31 -8.92
C TYR A 129 1.54 -7.22 -9.01
N ALA A 130 1.91 -5.97 -8.75
CA ALA A 130 1.00 -4.85 -8.89
C ALA A 130 0.64 -4.61 -10.35
N GLU A 131 1.60 -4.67 -11.27
CA GLU A 131 1.39 -4.53 -12.71
C GLU A 131 0.48 -5.64 -13.26
N GLU A 132 0.73 -6.89 -12.88
CA GLU A 132 -0.11 -8.03 -13.23
C GLU A 132 -1.56 -7.81 -12.79
N LYS A 133 -1.76 -7.41 -11.53
CA LYS A 133 -3.09 -7.13 -10.98
C LYS A 133 -3.78 -5.98 -11.71
N LEU A 134 -3.05 -4.92 -12.07
CA LEU A 134 -3.62 -3.81 -12.84
C LEU A 134 -4.06 -4.28 -14.23
N ALA A 135 -3.29 -5.16 -14.87
CA ALA A 135 -3.67 -5.75 -16.16
C ALA A 135 -4.94 -6.62 -16.04
N GLU A 136 -5.09 -7.39 -14.96
CA GLU A 136 -6.32 -8.14 -14.66
C GLU A 136 -7.54 -7.22 -14.47
N ILE A 137 -7.40 -6.16 -13.67
CA ILE A 137 -8.46 -5.17 -13.45
C ILE A 137 -8.86 -4.52 -14.77
N HIS A 138 -7.90 -4.15 -15.62
CA HIS A 138 -8.17 -3.55 -16.92
C HIS A 138 -8.94 -4.52 -17.84
N ARG A 139 -8.47 -5.77 -17.95
CA ARG A 139 -9.16 -6.83 -18.74
C ARG A 139 -10.59 -7.04 -18.25
N ALA A 140 -10.80 -7.12 -16.94
CA ALA A 140 -12.13 -7.28 -16.35
C ALA A 140 -13.05 -6.08 -16.64
N LYS A 141 -12.50 -4.86 -16.63
CA LYS A 141 -13.26 -3.65 -16.98
C LYS A 141 -13.69 -3.65 -18.45
N VAL A 142 -12.77 -3.95 -19.37
CA VAL A 142 -13.07 -4.04 -20.82
C VAL A 142 -14.16 -5.10 -21.08
N ALA A 143 -14.01 -6.30 -20.52
CA ALA A 143 -15.01 -7.37 -20.67
C ALA A 143 -16.39 -6.96 -20.13
N LYS A 144 -16.43 -6.21 -19.02
CA LYS A 144 -17.68 -5.67 -18.46
C LYS A 144 -18.32 -4.64 -19.40
N GLU A 145 -17.53 -3.73 -19.97
CA GLU A 145 -17.99 -2.71 -20.91
C GLU A 145 -18.54 -3.34 -22.20
N GLU A 146 -17.85 -4.33 -22.76
CA GLU A 146 -18.34 -5.10 -23.91
C GLU A 146 -19.67 -5.79 -23.61
N ARG A 147 -19.79 -6.42 -22.43
CA ARG A 147 -21.04 -7.08 -22.01
C ARG A 147 -22.19 -6.07 -21.89
N LEU A 148 -21.92 -4.88 -21.36
CA LEU A 148 -22.92 -3.81 -21.27
C LEU A 148 -23.30 -3.28 -22.65
N ALA A 149 -22.34 -3.12 -23.56
CA ALA A 149 -22.58 -2.68 -24.94
C ALA A 149 -23.49 -3.66 -25.71
N ARG A 150 -23.27 -4.98 -25.56
CA ARG A 150 -24.13 -6.02 -26.17
C ARG A 150 -25.58 -6.00 -25.65
N LYS A 151 -25.82 -5.52 -24.43
CA LYS A 151 -27.13 -5.53 -23.78
C LYS A 151 -27.89 -4.20 -23.87
N LYS A 152 -27.34 -3.16 -24.50
CA LYS A 152 -28.06 -1.88 -24.66
C LYS A 152 -29.14 -2.02 -25.74
N PRO A 153 -30.44 -1.99 -25.40
CA PRO A 153 -31.49 -1.96 -26.42
C PRO A 153 -31.39 -0.65 -27.22
N ARG A 154 -31.55 -0.72 -28.54
CA ARG A 154 -31.72 0.47 -29.38
C ARG A 154 -33.14 1.01 -29.15
N LEU A 155 -33.25 2.21 -28.61
CA LEU A 155 -34.50 2.97 -28.65
C LEU A 155 -34.73 3.41 -30.10
N VAL A 156 -35.66 2.77 -30.78
CA VAL A 156 -36.18 3.23 -32.07
C VAL A 156 -37.43 4.04 -31.78
N ILE A 157 -37.34 5.36 -31.92
CA ILE A 157 -38.48 6.27 -31.83
C ILE A 157 -38.92 6.52 -33.27
N ASN A 158 -39.95 5.80 -33.72
CA ASN A 158 -40.63 6.12 -34.98
C ASN A 158 -41.63 7.25 -34.70
N ASN A 159 -41.34 8.45 -35.21
CA ASN A 159 -42.24 9.61 -35.15
C ASN A 159 -43.13 9.69 -36.40
N ASP A 160 -43.58 8.56 -36.92
CA ASP A 160 -44.50 8.49 -38.06
C ASP A 160 -45.90 8.15 -37.54
N SER A 161 -46.61 9.17 -37.05
CA SER A 161 -48.08 9.19 -36.85
C SER A 161 -48.47 10.64 -36.53
N ASP A 162 -49.33 11.37 -37.23
CA ASP A 162 -50.15 11.14 -38.40
C ASP A 162 -50.33 12.53 -39.03
N THR A 163 -49.99 12.69 -40.31
CA THR A 163 -50.50 13.79 -41.13
C THR A 163 -51.60 13.23 -42.00
N GLU A 164 -52.84 13.27 -41.50
CA GLU A 164 -54.08 13.32 -42.31
C GLU A 164 -55.05 14.32 -41.67
#